data_AF-A0A173LXE8-F1
#
_entry.id   AF-A0A173LXE8-F1
#
_cell.length_a   1.000
_cell.length_b   1.000
_cell.length_c   1.000
_cell.angle_alpha   90.00
_cell.angle_beta   90.00
_cell.angle_gamma   90.00
#
_symmetry.space_group_name_H-M   'P 1'
#
loop_
_entity.id
_entity.type
_entity.pdbx_description
1 polymer ?
#
loop_
_entity_poly.entity_id
_entity_poly.type
_entity_poly.pdbx_seq_one_letter_code
_entity_poly.pdbx_strand_id
1 'polypeptide(L)' 'MARMTYEEVIAEVEWLLDAGIHPLLIADILGRSESALYKLCWRHGRNDLANLFGRQYAA' A
#
# COMPACT_ATOMS: atom_id res chain seq x y z
N MET A 1 16.93 10.16 5.96
CA MET A 1 15.49 9.86 6.08
C MET A 1 15.35 8.64 6.97
N ALA A 2 14.59 8.74 8.06
CA ALA A 2 14.30 7.57 8.89
C ALA A 2 13.54 6.53 8.04
N ARG A 3 13.91 5.25 8.20
CA ARG A 3 13.22 4.17 7.49
C ARG A 3 11.87 3.96 8.17
N MET A 4 10.78 4.31 7.48
CA MET A 4 9.43 4.02 7.96
C MET A 4 9.29 2.53 8.27
N THR A 5 8.73 2.26 9.44
CA THR A 5 8.25 0.95 9.87
C THR A 5 7.10 0.49 8.96
N TYR A 6 6.79 -0.80 8.99
CA TYR A 6 5.70 -1.34 8.18
C TYR A 6 4.34 -0.80 8.62
N GLU A 7 4.16 -0.52 9.91
CA GLU A 7 2.93 0.05 10.45
C GLU A 7 2.72 1.49 9.96
N GLU A 8 3.78 2.30 9.94
CA GLU A 8 3.72 3.66 9.38
C GLU A 8 3.38 3.64 7.88
N VAL A 9 3.90 2.66 7.13
CA VAL A 9 3.57 2.52 5.71
C VAL A 9 2.08 2.20 5.51
N ILE A 10 1.50 1.34 6.34
CA ILE A 10 0.06 1.01 6.26
C ILE A 10 -0.77 2.24 6.60
N ALA A 11 -0.41 2.95 7.67
CA ALA A 11 -1.12 4.16 8.09
C ALA A 11 -1.07 5.25 7.00
N GLU A 12 0.07 5.44 6.33
CA GLU A 12 0.16 6.38 5.21
C GLU A 12 -0.65 5.94 3.99
N VAL A 13 -0.70 4.64 3.69
CA VAL A 13 -1.56 4.11 2.62
C VAL A 13 -3.02 4.45 2.92
N GLU A 14 -3.49 4.24 4.15
CA GLU A 14 -4.86 4.56 4.55
C GLU A 14 -5.14 6.06 4.44
N TRP A 15 -4.23 6.89 4.96
CA TRP A 15 -4.38 8.34 4.91
C TRP A 15 -4.47 8.87 3.47
N LEU A 16 -3.65 8.34 2.56
CA LEU A 16 -3.68 8.71 1.15
C LEU A 16 -4.94 8.22 0.43
N LEU A 17 -5.43 7.03 0.78
CA LEU A 17 -6.69 6.51 0.24
C LEU A 17 -7.88 7.35 0.67
N ASP A 18 -7.94 7.74 1.95
CA ASP A 18 -8.98 8.62 2.49
C ASP A 18 -8.95 10.02 1.84
N ALA A 19 -7.75 10.49 1.45
CA ALA A 19 -7.58 11.70 0.66
C ALA A 19 -8.00 11.54 -0.83
N GLY A 20 -8.45 10.35 -1.25
CA GLY A 20 -8.90 10.06 -2.61
C GLY A 20 -7.77 9.79 -3.60
N ILE A 21 -6.56 9.50 -3.13
CA ILE A 21 -5.41 9.22 -3.99
C ILE A 21 -5.53 7.82 -4.58
N HIS A 22 -5.25 7.69 -5.88
CA HIS A 22 -5.31 6.41 -6.58
C HIS A 22 -4.18 5.47 -6.10
N PRO A 23 -4.44 4.17 -5.84
CA PRO A 23 -3.42 3.23 -5.34
C PRO A 23 -2.10 3.20 -6.11
N LEU A 24 -2.16 3.32 -7.45
CA LEU A 24 -0.96 3.41 -8.30
C LEU A 24 -0.06 4.61 -7.94
N LEU A 25 -0.67 5.74 -7.62
CA LEU A 25 0.05 6.95 -7.24
C LEU A 25 0.58 6.86 -5.81
N ILE A 26 -0.13 6.16 -4.91
CA ILE A 26 0.33 5.89 -3.55
C ILE A 26 1.64 5.11 -3.56
N ALA A 27 1.75 4.10 -4.43
CA ALA A 27 2.98 3.33 -4.60
C ALA A 27 4.18 4.24 -4.97
N ASP A 28 3.97 5.15 -5.92
CA ASP A 28 4.98 6.12 -6.34
C ASP A 28 5.33 7.13 -5.23
N ILE A 29 4.32 7.69 -4.55
CA ILE A 29 4.51 8.62 -3.41
C ILE A 29 5.34 7.99 -2.29
N LEU A 30 5.07 6.72 -1.97
CA LEU A 30 5.78 5.98 -0.93
C LEU A 30 7.11 5.40 -1.39
N GLY A 31 7.48 5.58 -2.67
CA GLY A 31 8.71 5.05 -3.27
C GLY A 31 8.78 3.53 -3.24
N ARG A 32 7.64 2.84 -3.39
CA ARG A 32 7.50 1.38 -3.28
C ARG A 32 6.78 0.82 -4.50
N SER A 33 7.06 -0.43 -4.85
CA SER A 33 6.24 -1.12 -5.85
C SER A 33 4.89 -1.53 -5.28
N GLU A 34 3.87 -1.58 -6.14
CA GLU A 34 2.55 -2.12 -5.79
C GLU A 34 2.66 -3.54 -5.22
N SER A 35 3.54 -4.36 -5.78
CA SER A 35 3.81 -5.73 -5.32
C SER A 35 4.37 -5.79 -3.89
N ALA A 36 5.16 -4.78 -3.50
CA ALA A 36 5.66 -4.65 -2.14
C ALA A 36 4.55 -4.23 -1.18
N LEU A 37 3.71 -3.26 -1.58
CA LEU A 37 2.55 -2.83 -0.80
C LEU A 37 1.50 -3.95 -0.65
N TYR A 38 1.23 -4.70 -1.71
CA TYR A 38 0.38 -5.90 -1.67
C TYR A 38 0.86 -6.90 -0.62
N LYS A 39 2.12 -7.34 -0.72
CA LYS A 39 2.69 -8.32 0.22
C LYS A 39 2.70 -7.81 1.65
N LEU A 40 2.99 -6.53 1.83
CA LEU A 40 3.02 -5.88 3.14
C LEU A 40 1.63 -5.85 3.77
N CYS A 41 0.63 -5.32 3.05
CA CYS A 41 -0.75 -5.25 3.54
C CYS A 41 -1.30 -6.66 3.82
N TRP A 42 -1.05 -7.61 2.92
CA TRP A 42 -1.48 -9.02 3.08
C TRP A 42 -0.87 -9.67 4.33
N ARG A 43 0.45 -9.51 4.55
CA ARG A 43 1.16 -10.10 5.70
C ARG A 43 0.67 -9.53 7.04
N HIS A 44 0.20 -8.29 7.04
CA HIS A 44 -0.34 -7.61 8.22
C HIS A 44 -1.86 -7.74 8.36
N GLY A 45 -2.50 -8.61 7.58
CA GLY A 45 -3.94 -8.90 7.68
C GLY A 45 -4.87 -7.86 7.03
N ARG A 46 -4.29 -6.84 6.38
CA ARG A 46 -5.01 -5.78 5.65
C ARG A 46 -5.33 -6.20 4.22
N ASN A 47 -6.14 -7.24 4.08
CA ASN A 47 -6.55 -7.78 2.79
C ASN A 47 -7.39 -6.78 1.98
N ASP A 48 -8.13 -5.91 2.68
CA ASP A 48 -8.85 -4.76 2.11
C ASP A 48 -7.91 -3.86 1.30
N LEU A 49 -6.78 -3.47 1.90
CA LEU A 49 -5.77 -2.64 1.24
C LEU A 49 -4.96 -3.43 0.22
N ALA A 50 -4.60 -4.68 0.53
CA ALA A 50 -3.82 -5.52 -0.37
C ALA A 50 -4.51 -5.67 -1.73
N ASN A 51 -5.82 -5.90 -1.75
CA ASN A 51 -6.59 -6.07 -2.99
C ASN A 51 -6.55 -4.83 -3.90
N LEU A 52 -6.30 -3.63 -3.37
CA LEU A 52 -6.17 -2.40 -4.14
C LEU A 52 -4.89 -2.41 -5.01
N PHE A 53 -3.81 -3.00 -4.50
CA PHE A 53 -2.53 -3.17 -5.20
C PHE A 53 -2.43 -4.50 -5.95
N GLY A 54 -3.31 -5.45 -5.61
CA GLY A 54 -3.30 -6.83 -6.11
C GLY A 54 -4.02 -7.05 -7.44
N ARG A 55 -4.67 -6.03 -8.03
CA ARG A 55 -5.53 -6.20 -9.21
C ARG A 55 -4.82 -6.77 -10.45
N GLN A 56 -3.48 -6.64 -10.55
CA GLN A 56 -2.67 -7.30 -11.58
C GLN A 56 -2.30 -8.76 -11.29
N TYR A 57 -2.52 -9.26 -10.08
CA TYR A 57 -2.20 -10.64 -9.64
C TYR A 57 -3.43 -11.54 -9.52
N ALA A 58 -4.62 -11.01 -9.84
CA ALA A 58 -5.89 -11.74 -9.82
C ALA A 58 -6.26 -12.34 -11.21
N ALA A 59 -5.32 -12.38 -12.15
CA ALA A 59 -5.48 -12.97 -13.48
C ALA A 59 -4.56 -14.20 -13.65
#